data_AF-A0A928V040-F1
#
_entry.id   AF-A0A928V040-F1
#
_cell.length_a   1.000
_cell.length_b   1.000
_cell.length_c   1.000
_cell.angle_alpha   90.00
_cell.angle_beta   90.00
_cell.angle_gamma   90.00
#
_symmetry.space_group_name_H-M   'P 1'
#
loop_
_entity.id
_entity.type
_entity.pdbx_description
1 polymer ?
#
loop_
_entity_poly.entity_id
_entity_poly.type
_entity_poly.pdbx_seq_one_letter_code
_entity_poly.pdbx_strand_id
1 'polypeptide(L)'
;MKKASLLIAVLAYACNLVAQIHEPQILVLAPKEFKYDKVFESEVKEKSKELSKFQTSEEMLAYSQSDEFKSQPENMQIIALAQIEFNKDLDFSKKATMIAQSHLTYRFFERFPNLLILPTKIESGGSVVELKRISDDAKMQYVLNFSKITLYKKQGIGFATISVQLYDQASQSLLINADYEGDWFSQGFEFGCENESIDCPINNALSQILENVVLEVASNSPALKKDKELALLRLEELKTSYLSKPYDKDFLKSVLPHAGEDINLDDQYQILIDPSQTKFVAFFIKQAPNQDIKELTESNKDNQVKIISSKDHKGSLAEIPQTYAYIVKAVKRKDRWYFEKSNATYFEANSLEEGKINYFSSLASLNFFKENSTEHNSDFWETELFAKVVDLKKDPEWDKYGETIWESDELNNRPYIGEYEIVANTLRIEAEEENAKFYETTEPRYSEFYSKLKSTNPKEFTNISVHSLVFPIDRSVTINPILATDNKGKKTLRYYVIVNGSSDIYEWTYFQPKEIPEDEFGNQVIEQIGSLTNWNFSADNLNDSEFWNNYVLKKANDVYVYLNKL
;
A
#
# COMPACT_ATOMS: atom_id res chain seq x y z
N MET A 1 4.82 -33.75 -38.16
CA MET A 1 5.15 -32.57 -37.34
C MET A 1 4.26 -31.34 -37.57
N LYS A 2 3.65 -31.11 -38.74
CA LYS A 2 2.75 -29.93 -38.96
C LYS A 2 1.31 -30.02 -38.38
N LYS A 3 0.89 -31.18 -37.84
CA LYS A 3 -0.44 -31.36 -37.23
C LYS A 3 -0.48 -31.21 -35.71
N ALA A 4 0.67 -31.27 -35.02
CA ALA A 4 0.76 -31.08 -33.57
C ALA A 4 0.78 -29.59 -33.19
N SER A 5 1.40 -28.75 -34.00
CA SER A 5 1.47 -27.29 -33.79
C SER A 5 0.12 -26.59 -33.93
N LEU A 6 -0.80 -27.13 -34.73
CA LEU A 6 -2.16 -26.57 -34.88
C LEU A 6 -3.06 -26.92 -33.69
N LEU A 7 -2.84 -28.08 -33.05
CA LEU A 7 -3.61 -28.49 -31.86
C LEU A 7 -3.21 -27.67 -30.63
N ILE A 8 -1.92 -27.34 -30.48
CA ILE A 8 -1.41 -26.50 -29.39
C ILE A 8 -1.87 -25.05 -29.56
N ALA A 9 -1.97 -24.54 -30.78
CA ALA A 9 -2.51 -23.20 -31.05
C ALA A 9 -4.03 -23.10 -30.79
N VAL A 10 -4.80 -24.17 -31.07
CA VAL A 10 -6.24 -24.22 -30.76
C VAL A 10 -6.50 -24.42 -29.26
N LEU A 11 -5.65 -25.17 -28.54
CA LEU A 11 -5.71 -25.28 -27.07
C LEU A 11 -5.27 -23.98 -26.37
N ALA A 12 -4.30 -23.24 -26.92
CA ALA A 12 -3.90 -21.93 -26.41
C ALA A 12 -4.94 -20.83 -26.68
N TYR A 13 -5.74 -20.94 -27.75
CA TYR A 13 -6.89 -20.06 -27.98
C TYR A 13 -8.14 -20.48 -27.17
N ALA A 14 -8.31 -21.77 -26.86
CA ALA A 14 -9.40 -22.25 -26.02
C ALA A 14 -9.23 -21.90 -24.53
N CYS A 15 -7.99 -21.66 -24.06
CA CYS A 15 -7.75 -21.15 -22.70
C CYS A 15 -7.99 -19.65 -22.53
N ASN A 16 -8.13 -18.88 -23.62
CA ASN A 16 -8.51 -17.45 -23.58
C ASN A 16 -9.99 -17.21 -23.92
N LEU A 17 -10.78 -18.28 -24.05
CA LEU A 17 -12.25 -18.26 -24.20
C LEU A 17 -12.95 -18.83 -22.96
N VAL A 18 -12.35 -18.69 -21.78
CA VAL A 18 -13.18 -18.60 -20.58
C VAL A 18 -13.89 -17.26 -20.75
N ALA A 19 -15.14 -17.29 -21.24
CA ALA A 19 -16.01 -16.13 -21.21
C ALA A 19 -15.84 -15.49 -19.83
N GLN A 20 -15.48 -14.21 -19.77
CA GLN A 20 -15.32 -13.52 -18.49
C GLN A 20 -16.64 -13.68 -17.74
N ILE A 21 -16.65 -14.56 -16.73
CA ILE A 21 -17.84 -14.80 -15.93
C ILE A 21 -17.92 -13.60 -15.01
N HIS A 22 -18.78 -12.64 -15.35
CA HIS A 22 -19.04 -11.52 -14.45
C HIS A 22 -19.67 -12.04 -13.16
N GLU A 23 -19.21 -11.54 -12.02
CA GLU A 23 -19.75 -11.88 -10.71
C GLU A 23 -19.57 -10.70 -9.75
N PRO A 24 -20.57 -10.27 -8.97
CA PRO A 24 -21.98 -10.61 -9.16
C PRO A 24 -22.56 -9.95 -10.43
N GLN A 25 -23.60 -10.56 -10.97
CA GLN A 25 -24.43 -10.01 -12.05
C GLN A 25 -25.76 -9.54 -11.47
N ILE A 26 -25.97 -8.24 -11.37
CA ILE A 26 -27.18 -7.67 -10.75
C ILE A 26 -27.83 -6.67 -11.70
N LEU A 27 -29.09 -6.91 -12.04
CA LEU A 27 -29.92 -5.93 -12.72
C LEU A 27 -30.76 -5.18 -11.69
N VAL A 28 -30.58 -3.86 -11.59
CA VAL A 28 -31.35 -3.00 -10.69
C VAL A 28 -32.47 -2.32 -11.45
N LEU A 29 -33.71 -2.68 -11.13
CA LEU A 29 -34.90 -2.19 -11.83
C LEU A 29 -35.31 -0.78 -11.40
N ALA A 30 -36.07 -0.09 -12.25
CA ALA A 30 -36.75 1.15 -11.90
C ALA A 30 -37.97 0.85 -11.01
N PRO A 31 -38.36 1.75 -10.08
CA PRO A 31 -39.50 1.48 -9.23
C PRO A 31 -40.81 1.43 -10.00
N LYS A 32 -41.62 0.39 -9.75
CA LYS A 32 -42.89 0.22 -10.48
C LYS A 32 -43.96 1.21 -10.05
N GLU A 33 -44.07 1.44 -8.75
CA GLU A 33 -44.98 2.42 -8.17
C GLU A 33 -44.20 3.41 -7.31
N PHE A 34 -44.43 4.71 -7.55
CA PHE A 34 -43.94 5.78 -6.68
C PHE A 34 -45.12 6.63 -6.22
N LYS A 35 -45.41 6.59 -4.92
CA LYS A 35 -46.52 7.29 -4.28
C LYS A 35 -45.98 8.23 -3.21
N TYR A 36 -46.61 9.39 -3.06
CA TYR A 36 -46.22 10.34 -2.01
C TYR A 36 -47.42 11.15 -1.53
N ASP A 37 -47.41 11.48 -0.24
CA ASP A 37 -48.35 12.45 0.32
C ASP A 37 -48.19 13.80 -0.35
N LYS A 38 -49.29 14.52 -0.57
CA LYS A 38 -49.31 15.83 -1.24
C LYS A 38 -48.33 16.85 -0.64
N VAL A 39 -48.00 16.72 0.64
CA VAL A 39 -47.02 17.58 1.33
C VAL A 39 -45.63 17.54 0.68
N PHE A 40 -45.25 16.43 0.05
CA PHE A 40 -43.96 16.27 -0.63
C PHE A 40 -43.98 16.74 -2.09
N GLU A 41 -45.11 17.19 -2.63
CA GLU A 41 -45.26 17.47 -4.06
C GLU A 41 -44.26 18.52 -4.58
N SER A 42 -43.98 19.58 -3.81
CA SER A 42 -43.01 20.60 -4.21
C SER A 42 -41.59 20.06 -4.19
N GLU A 43 -41.21 19.36 -3.12
CA GLU A 43 -39.87 18.80 -2.92
C GLU A 43 -39.54 17.73 -3.98
N VAL A 44 -40.50 16.84 -4.30
CA VAL A 44 -40.35 15.84 -5.37
C VAL A 44 -40.12 16.51 -6.72
N LYS A 45 -40.89 17.56 -7.05
CA LYS A 45 -40.75 18.29 -8.32
C LYS A 45 -39.42 19.04 -8.39
N GLU A 46 -39.01 19.67 -7.30
CA GLU A 46 -37.73 20.38 -7.21
C GLU A 46 -36.56 19.43 -7.39
N LYS A 47 -36.53 18.32 -6.66
CA LYS A 47 -35.49 17.29 -6.78
C LYS A 47 -35.46 16.64 -8.15
N SER A 48 -36.62 16.37 -8.76
CA SER A 48 -36.68 15.84 -10.12
C SER A 48 -36.08 16.82 -11.14
N LYS A 49 -36.30 18.13 -10.96
CA LYS A 49 -35.70 19.18 -11.81
C LYS A 49 -34.21 19.37 -11.55
N GLU A 50 -33.75 19.14 -10.32
CA GLU A 50 -32.33 19.12 -9.98
C GLU A 50 -31.64 17.95 -10.71
N LEU A 51 -32.21 16.75 -10.57
CA LEU A 51 -31.73 15.53 -11.21
C LEU A 51 -31.76 15.63 -12.74
N SER A 52 -32.74 16.33 -13.32
CA SER A 52 -32.81 16.52 -14.77
C SER A 52 -31.62 17.32 -15.33
N LYS A 53 -30.90 18.10 -14.51
CA LYS A 53 -29.68 18.80 -14.95
C LYS A 53 -28.51 17.85 -15.18
N PHE A 54 -28.54 16.67 -14.56
CA PHE A 54 -27.54 15.63 -14.74
C PHE A 54 -27.89 14.68 -15.92
N GLN A 55 -28.99 14.96 -16.64
CA GLN A 55 -29.33 14.23 -17.87
C GLN A 55 -28.26 14.51 -18.94
N THR A 56 -27.40 13.52 -19.18
CA THR A 56 -26.40 13.51 -20.27
C THR A 56 -25.65 14.84 -20.38
N SER A 57 -24.85 15.19 -19.37
CA SER A 57 -23.94 16.32 -19.49
C SER A 57 -22.97 16.09 -20.66
N GLU A 58 -22.57 17.15 -21.36
CA GLU A 58 -21.53 17.08 -22.40
C GLU A 58 -20.27 16.39 -21.87
N GLU A 59 -19.98 16.56 -20.59
CA GLU A 59 -18.87 15.91 -19.87
C GLU A 59 -19.01 14.38 -19.84
N MET A 60 -20.18 13.81 -19.52
CA MET A 60 -20.37 12.35 -19.52
C MET A 60 -20.23 11.75 -20.91
N LEU A 61 -20.74 12.44 -21.94
CA LEU A 61 -20.60 12.00 -23.33
C LEU A 61 -19.15 12.11 -23.81
N ALA A 62 -18.46 13.21 -23.48
CA ALA A 62 -17.05 13.40 -23.78
C ALA A 62 -16.19 12.33 -23.09
N TYR A 63 -16.46 12.03 -21.82
CA TYR A 63 -15.78 10.97 -21.09
C TYR A 63 -15.96 9.61 -21.77
N SER A 64 -17.19 9.23 -22.16
CA SER A 64 -17.47 7.94 -22.85
C SER A 64 -16.75 7.77 -24.20
N GLN A 65 -16.20 8.85 -24.77
CA GLN A 65 -15.46 8.84 -26.03
C GLN A 65 -13.93 8.98 -25.83
N SER A 66 -13.49 9.26 -24.60
CA SER A 66 -12.09 9.49 -24.26
C SER A 66 -11.26 8.21 -24.37
N ASP A 67 -9.95 8.36 -24.53
CA ASP A 67 -9.04 7.21 -24.53
C ASP A 67 -8.88 6.61 -23.13
N GLU A 68 -9.06 7.43 -22.09
CA GLU A 68 -9.14 6.98 -20.69
C GLU A 68 -10.30 5.98 -20.52
N PHE A 69 -11.49 6.30 -21.03
CA PHE A 69 -12.63 5.39 -20.97
C PHE A 69 -12.39 4.08 -21.73
N LYS A 70 -11.82 4.17 -22.95
CA LYS A 70 -11.50 2.99 -23.76
C LYS A 70 -10.44 2.08 -23.13
N SER A 71 -9.59 2.64 -22.26
CA SER A 71 -8.59 1.89 -21.49
C SER A 71 -9.16 1.17 -20.26
N GLN A 72 -10.38 1.49 -19.84
CA GLN A 72 -11.02 0.82 -18.70
C GLN A 72 -11.37 -0.64 -19.04
N PRO A 73 -11.46 -1.53 -18.03
CA PRO A 73 -11.98 -2.88 -18.22
C PRO A 73 -13.37 -2.91 -18.89
N GLU A 74 -13.65 -3.93 -19.70
CA GLU A 74 -14.90 -4.04 -20.48
C GLU A 74 -16.16 -3.94 -19.60
N ASN A 75 -16.17 -4.62 -18.45
CA ASN A 75 -17.27 -4.56 -17.51
C ASN A 75 -17.54 -3.14 -16.99
N MET A 76 -16.48 -2.36 -16.72
CA MET A 76 -16.59 -0.97 -16.27
C MET A 76 -17.16 -0.07 -17.37
N GLN A 77 -16.77 -0.32 -18.63
CA GLN A 77 -17.35 0.40 -19.78
C GLN A 77 -18.85 0.10 -19.91
N ILE A 78 -19.27 -1.15 -19.77
CA ILE A 78 -20.69 -1.55 -19.84
C ILE A 78 -21.50 -0.88 -18.72
N ILE A 79 -21.00 -0.89 -17.48
CA ILE A 79 -21.65 -0.25 -16.33
C ILE A 79 -21.84 1.24 -16.58
N ALA A 80 -20.78 1.94 -16.99
CA ALA A 80 -20.83 3.37 -17.25
C ALA A 80 -21.81 3.72 -18.38
N LEU A 81 -21.84 2.96 -19.47
CA LEU A 81 -22.78 3.18 -20.57
C LEU A 81 -24.24 2.95 -20.12
N ALA A 82 -24.49 1.94 -19.28
CA ALA A 82 -25.82 1.70 -18.72
C ALA A 82 -26.25 2.83 -17.78
N GLN A 83 -25.33 3.37 -16.97
CA GLN A 83 -25.58 4.55 -16.13
C GLN A 83 -25.91 5.78 -16.98
N ILE A 84 -25.16 6.05 -18.04
CA ILE A 84 -25.42 7.17 -18.96
C ILE A 84 -26.81 7.03 -19.59
N GLU A 85 -27.18 5.84 -20.05
CA GLU A 85 -28.50 5.58 -20.64
C GLU A 85 -29.63 5.74 -19.61
N PHE A 86 -29.44 5.26 -18.39
CA PHE A 86 -30.40 5.42 -17.31
C PHE A 86 -30.60 6.89 -16.93
N ASN A 87 -29.50 7.65 -16.87
CA ASN A 87 -29.50 9.05 -16.46
C ASN A 87 -30.30 9.98 -17.39
N LYS A 88 -30.51 9.60 -18.66
CA LYS A 88 -31.28 10.41 -19.63
C LYS A 88 -32.68 10.80 -19.16
N ASP A 89 -33.32 9.94 -18.39
CA ASP A 89 -34.68 10.15 -17.87
C ASP A 89 -34.72 10.06 -16.34
N LEU A 90 -33.62 10.41 -15.67
CA LEU A 90 -33.53 10.38 -14.21
C LEU A 90 -34.46 11.42 -13.61
N ASP A 91 -35.26 10.97 -12.66
CA ASP A 91 -36.13 11.78 -11.81
C ASP A 91 -36.04 11.30 -10.37
N PHE A 92 -36.75 11.96 -9.46
CA PHE A 92 -36.69 11.61 -8.05
C PHE A 92 -37.18 10.19 -7.76
N SER A 93 -38.15 9.66 -8.53
CA SER A 93 -38.65 8.30 -8.33
C SER A 93 -37.59 7.25 -8.63
N LYS A 94 -36.74 7.48 -9.63
CA LYS A 94 -35.67 6.57 -10.06
C LYS A 94 -34.37 6.71 -9.27
N LYS A 95 -34.29 7.67 -8.34
CA LYS A 95 -33.09 7.90 -7.52
C LYS A 95 -32.66 6.66 -6.74
N ALA A 96 -33.62 5.87 -6.24
CA ALA A 96 -33.34 4.65 -5.49
C ALA A 96 -32.54 3.61 -6.31
N THR A 97 -32.89 3.43 -7.58
CA THR A 97 -32.19 2.55 -8.53
C THR A 97 -30.73 2.98 -8.71
N MET A 98 -30.48 4.28 -8.89
CA MET A 98 -29.12 4.81 -9.05
C MET A 98 -28.28 4.64 -7.79
N ILE A 99 -28.83 4.97 -6.62
CA ILE A 99 -28.12 4.81 -5.33
C ILE A 99 -27.77 3.34 -5.12
N ALA A 100 -28.74 2.44 -5.31
CA ALA A 100 -28.52 1.01 -5.16
C ALA A 100 -27.43 0.50 -6.09
N GLN A 101 -27.48 0.86 -7.37
CA GLN A 101 -26.48 0.41 -8.34
C GLN A 101 -25.08 0.94 -8.02
N SER A 102 -24.93 2.23 -7.71
CA SER A 102 -23.64 2.84 -7.36
C SER A 102 -23.05 2.23 -6.09
N HIS A 103 -23.88 2.07 -5.05
CA HIS A 103 -23.46 1.49 -3.79
C HIS A 103 -23.03 0.04 -3.97
N LEU A 104 -23.83 -0.81 -4.61
CA LEU A 104 -23.48 -2.21 -4.82
C LEU A 104 -22.22 -2.35 -5.69
N THR A 105 -22.05 -1.50 -6.70
CA THR A 105 -20.81 -1.47 -7.52
C THR A 105 -19.61 -1.18 -6.63
N TYR A 106 -19.65 -0.12 -5.83
CA TYR A 106 -18.59 0.22 -4.89
C TYR A 106 -18.29 -0.92 -3.90
N ARG A 107 -19.33 -1.47 -3.26
CA ARG A 107 -19.18 -2.52 -2.24
C ARG A 107 -18.62 -3.83 -2.79
N PHE A 108 -18.90 -4.17 -4.05
CA PHE A 108 -18.42 -5.41 -4.65
C PHE A 108 -17.10 -5.27 -5.41
N PHE A 109 -16.71 -4.06 -5.83
CA PHE A 109 -15.55 -3.84 -6.70
C PHE A 109 -14.24 -4.38 -6.13
N GLU A 110 -13.98 -4.17 -4.83
CA GLU A 110 -12.75 -4.65 -4.19
C GLU A 110 -12.62 -6.17 -4.21
N ARG A 111 -13.75 -6.87 -4.13
CA ARG A 111 -13.78 -8.33 -4.06
C ARG A 111 -13.95 -8.99 -5.42
N PHE A 112 -14.60 -8.30 -6.35
CA PHE A 112 -14.96 -8.81 -7.66
C PHE A 112 -14.59 -7.80 -8.75
N PRO A 113 -13.36 -7.86 -9.28
CA PRO A 113 -12.90 -6.90 -10.28
C PRO A 113 -13.70 -6.97 -11.60
N ASN A 114 -14.42 -8.08 -11.82
CA ASN A 114 -15.18 -8.34 -13.04
C ASN A 114 -16.71 -8.30 -12.85
N LEU A 115 -17.21 -7.61 -11.81
CA LEU A 115 -18.65 -7.47 -11.55
C LEU A 115 -19.43 -6.82 -12.70
N LEU A 116 -20.74 -7.06 -12.74
CA LEU A 116 -21.66 -6.43 -13.68
C LEU A 116 -22.97 -6.04 -12.99
N ILE A 117 -23.08 -4.78 -12.58
CA ILE A 117 -24.24 -4.26 -11.84
C ILE A 117 -24.85 -3.10 -12.63
N LEU A 118 -25.99 -3.34 -13.28
CA LEU A 118 -26.57 -2.43 -14.27
C LEU A 118 -27.90 -1.83 -13.77
N PRO A 119 -28.09 -0.51 -13.89
CA PRO A 119 -29.41 0.09 -13.71
C PRO A 119 -30.23 -0.07 -15.00
N THR A 120 -31.55 -0.23 -14.88
CA THR A 120 -32.43 -0.30 -16.07
C THR A 120 -33.77 0.37 -15.84
N LYS A 121 -34.36 0.89 -16.92
CA LYS A 121 -35.71 1.50 -16.93
C LYS A 121 -36.84 0.46 -16.89
N ILE A 122 -36.51 -0.84 -16.92
CA ILE A 122 -37.50 -1.91 -16.75
C ILE A 122 -38.09 -1.83 -15.34
N GLU A 123 -39.41 -1.95 -15.25
CA GLU A 123 -40.17 -2.01 -14.01
C GLU A 123 -40.80 -3.40 -13.86
N SER A 124 -41.09 -3.83 -12.63
CA SER A 124 -41.75 -5.12 -12.37
C SER A 124 -42.75 -5.04 -11.22
N GLY A 125 -43.90 -5.68 -11.38
CA GLY A 125 -44.89 -5.84 -10.31
C GLY A 125 -44.45 -6.83 -9.23
N GLY A 126 -43.39 -7.61 -9.51
CA GLY A 126 -42.72 -8.45 -8.51
C GLY A 126 -43.15 -9.91 -8.49
N SER A 127 -43.82 -10.39 -9.54
CA SER A 127 -44.11 -11.83 -9.66
C SER A 127 -42.85 -12.61 -10.04
N VAL A 128 -42.66 -13.81 -9.48
CA VAL A 128 -41.49 -14.66 -9.76
C VAL A 128 -41.35 -14.97 -11.25
N VAL A 129 -42.47 -15.17 -11.96
CA VAL A 129 -42.48 -15.44 -13.41
C VAL A 129 -41.96 -14.23 -14.20
N GLU A 130 -42.37 -13.03 -13.81
CA GLU A 130 -41.92 -11.78 -14.44
C GLU A 130 -40.44 -11.53 -14.17
N LEU A 131 -39.99 -11.66 -12.93
CA LEU A 131 -38.59 -11.48 -12.53
C LEU A 131 -37.67 -12.52 -13.19
N LYS A 132 -38.12 -13.77 -13.31
CA LYS A 132 -37.44 -14.81 -14.07
C LYS A 132 -37.27 -14.40 -15.53
N ARG A 133 -38.34 -13.95 -16.19
CA ARG A 133 -38.27 -13.52 -17.60
C ARG A 133 -37.30 -12.36 -17.77
N ILE A 134 -37.35 -11.37 -16.88
CA ILE A 134 -36.42 -10.23 -16.90
C ILE A 134 -34.98 -10.68 -16.75
N SER A 135 -34.71 -11.56 -15.78
CA SER A 135 -33.39 -12.16 -15.55
C SER A 135 -32.88 -12.91 -16.78
N ASP A 136 -33.71 -13.77 -17.38
CA ASP A 136 -33.38 -14.56 -18.57
C ASP A 136 -33.09 -13.66 -19.79
N ASP A 137 -33.94 -12.66 -20.03
CA ASP A 137 -33.83 -11.72 -21.15
C ASP A 137 -32.56 -10.87 -21.03
N ALA A 138 -32.25 -10.39 -19.82
CA ALA A 138 -31.06 -9.58 -19.53
C ALA A 138 -29.79 -10.42 -19.33
N LYS A 139 -29.91 -11.74 -19.20
CA LYS A 139 -28.82 -12.67 -18.82
C LYS A 139 -28.12 -12.27 -17.52
N MET A 140 -28.92 -11.95 -16.51
CA MET A 140 -28.43 -11.49 -15.20
C MET A 140 -28.84 -12.48 -14.13
N GLN A 141 -27.91 -12.88 -13.26
CA GLN A 141 -28.22 -13.81 -12.17
C GLN A 141 -29.23 -13.21 -11.18
N TYR A 142 -28.99 -11.98 -10.73
CA TYR A 142 -29.83 -11.32 -9.74
C TYR A 142 -30.66 -10.20 -10.37
N VAL A 143 -31.90 -10.06 -9.91
CA VAL A 143 -32.77 -8.93 -10.23
C VAL A 143 -33.20 -8.26 -8.93
N LEU A 144 -32.73 -7.03 -8.71
CA LEU A 144 -33.13 -6.17 -7.59
C LEU A 144 -34.31 -5.31 -8.05
N ASN A 145 -35.49 -5.60 -7.53
CA ASN A 145 -36.75 -4.95 -7.89
C ASN A 145 -37.26 -4.06 -6.75
N PHE A 146 -37.65 -2.83 -7.09
CA PHE A 146 -38.38 -1.93 -6.21
C PHE A 146 -39.85 -1.90 -6.64
N SER A 147 -40.67 -2.80 -6.10
CA SER A 147 -42.07 -2.92 -6.53
C SER A 147 -42.88 -1.68 -6.16
N LYS A 148 -42.53 -1.00 -5.06
CA LYS A 148 -43.22 0.19 -4.59
C LYS A 148 -42.36 1.06 -3.69
N ILE A 149 -42.46 2.38 -3.85
CA ILE A 149 -41.93 3.38 -2.92
C ILE A 149 -43.09 4.30 -2.50
N THR A 150 -43.25 4.51 -1.20
CA THR A 150 -44.28 5.39 -0.64
C THR A 150 -43.67 6.39 0.33
N LEU A 151 -43.85 7.69 0.06
CA LEU A 151 -43.46 8.78 0.96
C LEU A 151 -44.66 9.31 1.73
N TYR A 152 -44.56 9.44 3.05
CA TYR A 152 -45.65 9.94 3.88
C TYR A 152 -45.14 10.69 5.12
N LYS A 153 -46.02 11.48 5.74
CA LYS A 153 -45.74 12.10 7.04
C LYS A 153 -46.52 11.44 8.16
N LYS A 154 -45.83 11.08 9.23
CA LYS A 154 -46.42 10.56 10.47
C LYS A 154 -45.93 11.39 11.64
N GLN A 155 -46.85 12.03 12.36
CA GLN A 155 -46.54 12.92 13.49
C GLN A 155 -45.55 14.05 13.15
N GLY A 156 -45.64 14.59 11.93
CA GLY A 156 -44.76 15.65 11.45
C GLY A 156 -43.43 15.16 10.87
N ILE A 157 -43.04 13.91 11.09
CA ILE A 157 -41.81 13.30 10.56
C ILE A 157 -42.06 12.68 9.19
N GLY A 158 -41.15 12.91 8.24
CA GLY A 158 -41.17 12.30 6.91
C GLY A 158 -40.61 10.89 6.92
N PHE A 159 -41.28 9.97 6.23
CA PHE A 159 -40.91 8.57 6.09
C PHE A 159 -40.99 8.11 4.63
N ALA A 160 -40.22 7.07 4.31
CA ALA A 160 -40.34 6.30 3.08
C ALA A 160 -40.51 4.83 3.44
N THR A 161 -41.51 4.16 2.87
CA THR A 161 -41.54 2.69 2.80
C THR A 161 -41.15 2.25 1.40
N ILE A 162 -40.14 1.39 1.30
CA ILE A 162 -39.67 0.79 0.05
C ILE A 162 -39.93 -0.72 0.12
N SER A 163 -40.78 -1.20 -0.78
CA SER A 163 -41.00 -2.63 -1.02
C SER A 163 -39.95 -3.12 -2.00
N VAL A 164 -39.09 -4.04 -1.53
CA VAL A 164 -37.95 -4.54 -2.29
C VAL A 164 -38.00 -6.06 -2.44
N GLN A 165 -37.53 -6.52 -3.59
CA GLN A 165 -37.36 -7.93 -3.89
C GLN A 165 -35.98 -8.17 -4.51
N LEU A 166 -35.29 -9.21 -4.06
CA LEU A 166 -34.08 -9.73 -4.70
C LEU A 166 -34.39 -11.12 -5.23
N TYR A 167 -34.49 -11.24 -6.54
CA TYR A 167 -34.64 -12.53 -7.21
C TYR A 167 -33.28 -13.11 -7.58
N ASP A 168 -33.11 -14.41 -7.38
CA ASP A 168 -31.95 -15.17 -7.84
C ASP A 168 -32.37 -16.23 -8.84
N GLN A 169 -31.75 -16.19 -10.02
CA GLN A 169 -32.04 -17.12 -11.09
C GLN A 169 -31.45 -18.52 -10.87
N ALA A 170 -30.35 -18.63 -10.11
CA ALA A 170 -29.77 -19.95 -9.84
C ALA A 170 -30.72 -20.81 -9.00
N SER A 171 -31.32 -20.24 -7.96
CA SER A 171 -32.33 -20.89 -7.11
C SER A 171 -33.77 -20.75 -7.64
N GLN A 172 -34.00 -19.90 -8.64
CA GLN A 172 -35.33 -19.53 -9.14
C GLN A 172 -36.27 -19.00 -8.06
N SER A 173 -35.73 -18.28 -7.07
CA SER A 173 -36.47 -17.87 -5.86
C SER A 173 -36.22 -16.42 -5.47
N LEU A 174 -37.09 -15.88 -4.61
CA LEU A 174 -36.87 -14.59 -3.98
C LEU A 174 -36.02 -14.80 -2.72
N LEU A 175 -34.81 -14.24 -2.73
CA LEU A 175 -33.93 -14.20 -1.55
C LEU A 175 -34.40 -13.10 -0.58
N ILE A 176 -34.90 -11.99 -1.13
CA ILE A 176 -35.49 -10.89 -0.35
C ILE A 176 -36.88 -10.61 -0.91
N ASN A 177 -37.84 -10.41 -0.01
CA ASN A 177 -39.18 -9.91 -0.29
C ASN A 177 -39.73 -9.23 0.97
N ALA A 178 -39.41 -7.96 1.15
CA ALA A 178 -39.67 -7.24 2.39
C ALA A 178 -39.91 -5.75 2.16
N ASP A 179 -40.50 -5.10 3.16
CA ASP A 179 -40.69 -3.66 3.22
C ASP A 179 -39.73 -3.04 4.23
N TYR A 180 -39.08 -1.95 3.84
CA TYR A 180 -38.14 -1.23 4.70
C TYR A 180 -38.62 0.21 4.88
N GLU A 181 -38.55 0.71 6.11
CA GLU A 181 -38.92 2.09 6.46
C GLU A 181 -37.66 2.90 6.79
N GLY A 182 -37.57 4.11 6.24
CA GLY A 182 -36.54 5.10 6.58
C GLY A 182 -37.19 6.42 7.00
N ASP A 183 -36.64 7.04 8.03
CA ASP A 183 -37.05 8.38 8.49
C ASP A 183 -36.16 9.48 7.90
N TRP A 184 -36.45 10.74 8.20
CA TRP A 184 -35.70 11.89 7.69
C TRP A 184 -34.50 12.33 8.56
N PHE A 185 -34.04 11.51 9.52
CA PHE A 185 -32.89 11.83 10.36
C PHE A 185 -31.62 11.20 9.81
N SER A 186 -30.64 12.02 9.50
CA SER A 186 -29.36 11.58 8.92
C SER A 186 -28.61 10.67 9.88
N GLN A 187 -28.24 9.48 9.40
CA GLN A 187 -27.43 8.50 10.14
C GLN A 187 -25.91 8.70 9.94
N GLY A 188 -25.50 9.65 9.08
CA GLY A 188 -24.11 9.85 8.67
C GLY A 188 -23.59 8.79 7.68
N PHE A 189 -22.29 8.85 7.36
CA PHE A 189 -21.57 7.89 6.49
C PHE A 189 -22.09 7.77 5.04
N GLU A 190 -22.05 6.57 4.46
CA GLU A 190 -22.26 6.25 3.02
C GLU A 190 -23.63 6.68 2.48
N PHE A 191 -24.64 6.83 3.35
CA PHE A 191 -26.01 7.24 3.00
C PHE A 191 -26.40 8.62 3.58
N GLY A 192 -25.40 9.41 3.98
CA GLY A 192 -25.60 10.72 4.58
C GLY A 192 -26.49 11.65 3.75
N CYS A 193 -27.32 12.42 4.44
CA CYS A 193 -28.27 13.38 3.87
C CYS A 193 -28.41 14.60 4.80
N GLU A 194 -28.96 15.70 4.29
CA GLU A 194 -29.33 16.85 5.10
C GLU A 194 -30.56 16.50 5.94
N ASN A 195 -30.48 16.70 7.27
CA ASN A 195 -31.60 16.41 8.17
C ASN A 195 -32.89 17.07 7.69
N GLU A 196 -34.00 16.34 7.83
CA GLU A 196 -35.34 16.78 7.42
C GLU A 196 -35.55 16.94 5.90
N SER A 197 -34.55 16.60 5.06
CA SER A 197 -34.70 16.58 3.61
C SER A 197 -35.47 15.35 3.11
N ILE A 198 -36.17 15.48 1.98
CA ILE A 198 -36.86 14.37 1.29
C ILE A 198 -35.92 13.24 0.85
N ASP A 199 -34.60 13.50 0.79
CA ASP A 199 -33.60 12.52 0.42
C ASP A 199 -33.36 11.49 1.55
N CYS A 200 -33.42 11.94 2.82
CA CYS A 200 -33.12 11.10 3.97
C CYS A 200 -34.01 9.85 4.10
N PRO A 201 -35.35 9.93 3.97
CA PRO A 201 -36.20 8.75 4.08
C PRO A 201 -35.83 7.63 3.09
N ILE A 202 -35.51 7.99 1.84
CA ILE A 202 -35.08 7.02 0.82
C ILE A 202 -33.71 6.45 1.17
N ASN A 203 -32.74 7.31 1.50
CA ASN A 203 -31.39 6.89 1.85
C ASN A 203 -31.36 5.94 3.06
N ASN A 204 -32.13 6.25 4.10
CA ASN A 204 -32.20 5.47 5.34
C ASN A 204 -32.93 4.13 5.16
N ALA A 205 -33.90 4.05 4.24
CA ALA A 205 -34.49 2.77 3.85
C ALA A 205 -33.49 1.96 3.02
N LEU A 206 -32.78 2.60 2.08
CA LEU A 206 -31.79 1.94 1.22
C LEU A 206 -30.58 1.41 1.98
N SER A 207 -30.12 2.07 3.03
CA SER A 207 -29.00 1.56 3.83
C SER A 207 -29.28 0.18 4.40
N GLN A 208 -30.50 -0.03 4.93
CA GLN A 208 -30.96 -1.33 5.44
C GLN A 208 -31.19 -2.35 4.32
N ILE A 209 -31.76 -1.91 3.19
CA ILE A 209 -32.01 -2.78 2.03
C ILE A 209 -30.68 -3.31 1.49
N LEU A 210 -29.73 -2.42 1.25
CA LEU A 210 -28.50 -2.73 0.52
C LEU A 210 -27.53 -3.54 1.37
N GLU A 211 -27.52 -3.35 2.69
CA GLU A 211 -26.82 -4.26 3.62
C GLU A 211 -27.32 -5.71 3.45
N ASN A 212 -28.65 -5.92 3.45
CA ASN A 212 -29.23 -7.24 3.25
C ASN A 212 -28.96 -7.80 1.85
N VAL A 213 -29.03 -6.97 0.80
CA VAL A 213 -28.69 -7.39 -0.56
C VAL A 213 -27.24 -7.85 -0.64
N VAL A 214 -26.30 -7.11 -0.04
CA VAL A 214 -24.88 -7.48 -0.01
C VAL A 214 -24.68 -8.83 0.69
N LEU A 215 -25.33 -9.02 1.85
CA LEU A 215 -25.25 -10.28 2.61
C LEU A 215 -25.81 -11.48 1.82
N GLU A 216 -26.96 -11.33 1.17
CA GLU A 216 -27.59 -12.40 0.39
C GLU A 216 -26.79 -12.76 -0.87
N VAL A 217 -26.30 -11.75 -1.60
CA VAL A 217 -25.44 -11.98 -2.77
C VAL A 217 -24.12 -12.63 -2.35
N ALA A 218 -23.48 -12.15 -1.28
CA ALA A 218 -22.23 -12.72 -0.80
C ALA A 218 -22.40 -14.17 -0.33
N SER A 219 -23.50 -14.47 0.38
CA SER A 219 -23.81 -15.81 0.87
C SER A 219 -24.16 -16.79 -0.25
N ASN A 220 -24.61 -16.30 -1.41
CA ASN A 220 -25.01 -17.12 -2.54
C ASN A 220 -24.00 -17.15 -3.70
N SER A 221 -23.00 -16.27 -3.70
CA SER A 221 -21.90 -16.20 -4.67
C SER A 221 -21.12 -17.51 -4.78
N PRO A 222 -21.08 -18.14 -5.98
CA PRO A 222 -20.25 -19.32 -6.22
C PRO A 222 -18.76 -19.09 -5.95
N ALA A 223 -18.20 -17.93 -6.34
CA ALA A 223 -16.78 -17.65 -6.10
C ALA A 223 -16.47 -17.52 -4.60
N LEU A 224 -17.29 -16.82 -3.82
CA LEU A 224 -17.06 -16.68 -2.37
C LEU A 224 -17.25 -18.00 -1.63
N LYS A 225 -18.22 -18.83 -2.04
CA LYS A 225 -18.37 -20.19 -1.50
C LYS A 225 -17.12 -21.02 -1.75
N LYS A 226 -16.62 -21.03 -2.99
CA LYS A 226 -15.39 -21.73 -3.38
C LYS A 226 -14.18 -21.22 -2.60
N ASP A 227 -14.04 -19.90 -2.43
CA ASP A 227 -12.94 -19.30 -1.68
C ASP A 227 -12.99 -19.68 -0.20
N LYS A 228 -14.18 -19.71 0.40
CA LYS A 228 -14.38 -20.16 1.78
C LYS A 228 -14.03 -21.63 1.95
N GLU A 229 -14.48 -22.48 1.03
CA GLU A 229 -14.11 -23.90 1.01
C GLU A 229 -12.59 -24.09 0.87
N LEU A 230 -11.96 -23.36 -0.05
CA LEU A 230 -10.52 -23.39 -0.24
C LEU A 230 -9.75 -22.90 0.99
N ALA A 231 -10.23 -21.85 1.67
CA ALA A 231 -9.64 -21.36 2.90
C ALA A 231 -9.66 -22.44 4.00
N LEU A 232 -10.76 -23.19 4.13
CA LEU A 232 -10.86 -24.32 5.07
C LEU A 232 -9.90 -25.46 4.69
N LEU A 233 -9.81 -25.80 3.39
CA LEU A 233 -8.86 -26.81 2.91
C LEU A 233 -7.40 -26.41 3.19
N ARG A 234 -7.04 -25.15 2.95
CA ARG A 234 -5.72 -24.59 3.25
C ARG A 234 -5.43 -24.60 4.75
N LEU A 235 -6.40 -24.26 5.58
CA LEU A 235 -6.26 -24.30 7.03
C LEU A 235 -5.96 -25.73 7.52
N GLU A 236 -6.72 -26.71 7.04
CA GLU A 236 -6.50 -28.12 7.39
C GLU A 236 -5.15 -28.63 6.87
N GLU A 237 -4.73 -28.24 5.66
CA GLU A 237 -3.39 -28.56 5.13
C GLU A 237 -2.29 -27.95 6.01
N LEU A 238 -2.38 -26.67 6.37
CA LEU A 238 -1.42 -26.02 7.28
C LEU A 238 -1.35 -26.75 8.63
N LYS A 239 -2.50 -27.10 9.20
CA LYS A 239 -2.59 -27.76 10.49
C LYS A 239 -1.97 -29.16 10.45
N THR A 240 -2.35 -29.96 9.46
CA THR A 240 -1.98 -31.38 9.39
C THR A 240 -0.58 -31.60 8.82
N SER A 241 -0.22 -30.91 7.73
CA SER A 241 1.04 -31.14 7.02
C SER A 241 2.20 -30.28 7.48
N TYR A 242 1.96 -29.20 8.23
CA TYR A 242 3.02 -28.27 8.65
C TYR A 242 3.03 -28.08 10.16
N LEU A 243 1.95 -27.58 10.76
CA LEU A 243 1.92 -27.22 12.18
C LEU A 243 2.08 -28.45 13.10
N SER A 244 1.50 -29.59 12.74
CA SER A 244 1.61 -30.82 13.53
C SER A 244 2.98 -31.49 13.47
N LYS A 245 3.82 -31.14 12.49
CA LYS A 245 5.13 -31.76 12.32
C LYS A 245 6.09 -31.23 13.40
N PRO A 246 6.94 -32.11 13.97
CA PRO A 246 8.04 -31.67 14.80
C PRO A 246 8.94 -30.71 14.02
N TYR A 247 9.43 -29.68 14.69
CA TYR A 247 10.38 -28.73 14.14
C TYR A 247 11.62 -28.63 15.00
N ASP A 248 12.71 -28.16 14.41
CA ASP A 248 13.98 -27.98 15.13
C ASP A 248 13.90 -26.73 16.03
N LYS A 249 13.70 -26.97 17.32
CA LYS A 249 13.65 -25.93 18.36
C LYS A 249 15.01 -25.34 18.66
N ASP A 250 16.09 -26.04 18.36
CA ASP A 250 17.45 -25.60 18.66
C ASP A 250 18.12 -24.90 17.48
N PHE A 251 17.59 -25.08 16.26
CA PHE A 251 18.05 -24.37 15.06
C PHE A 251 18.19 -22.87 15.32
N LEU A 252 17.16 -22.21 15.86
CA LEU A 252 17.19 -20.77 16.11
C LEU A 252 18.22 -20.36 17.16
N LYS A 253 18.56 -21.21 18.13
CA LYS A 253 19.61 -20.89 19.11
C LYS A 253 20.98 -20.76 18.45
N SER A 254 21.22 -21.52 17.37
CA SER A 254 22.46 -21.43 16.60
C SER A 254 22.51 -20.22 15.66
N VAL A 255 21.34 -19.70 15.26
CA VAL A 255 21.20 -18.60 14.30
C VAL A 255 21.04 -17.24 14.98
N LEU A 256 20.32 -17.22 16.12
CA LEU A 256 20.01 -16.05 16.92
C LEU A 256 20.64 -16.20 18.32
N PRO A 257 21.98 -16.33 18.43
CA PRO A 257 22.62 -16.58 19.73
C PRO A 257 22.37 -15.44 20.72
N HIS A 258 22.05 -14.23 20.23
CA HIS A 258 21.70 -13.04 20.99
C HIS A 258 20.43 -12.43 20.41
N ALA A 259 19.34 -13.21 20.32
CA ALA A 259 18.02 -12.66 20.10
C ALA A 259 17.86 -11.46 21.08
N GLY A 260 17.67 -10.24 20.55
CA GLY A 260 17.58 -9.04 21.38
C GLY A 260 16.44 -9.14 22.38
N GLU A 261 16.26 -8.12 23.24
CA GLU A 261 15.16 -8.10 24.24
C GLU A 261 13.75 -8.25 23.61
N ASP A 262 13.65 -8.13 22.29
CA ASP A 262 12.40 -8.15 21.52
C ASP A 262 12.01 -9.51 20.95
N ILE A 263 12.91 -10.51 20.94
CA ILE A 263 12.63 -11.87 20.47
C ILE A 263 12.89 -12.87 21.60
N ASN A 264 11.82 -13.51 22.08
CA ASN A 264 11.92 -14.54 23.09
C ASN A 264 11.81 -15.93 22.43
N LEU A 265 12.89 -16.71 22.48
CA LEU A 265 12.95 -18.05 21.87
C LEU A 265 11.98 -19.04 22.52
N ASP A 266 11.56 -18.82 23.76
CA ASP A 266 10.58 -19.69 24.44
C ASP A 266 9.16 -19.54 23.86
N ASP A 267 8.88 -18.42 23.19
CA ASP A 267 7.59 -18.16 22.54
C ASP A 267 7.49 -18.84 21.16
N GLN A 268 8.58 -19.45 20.66
CA GLN A 268 8.62 -20.11 19.35
C GLN A 268 7.73 -21.36 19.34
N TYR A 269 6.84 -21.46 18.37
CA TYR A 269 5.97 -22.62 18.20
C TYR A 269 6.04 -23.31 16.84
N GLN A 270 6.70 -22.70 15.84
CA GLN A 270 6.92 -23.32 14.54
C GLN A 270 8.08 -22.64 13.78
N ILE A 271 8.71 -23.34 12.85
CA ILE A 271 9.67 -22.79 11.87
C ILE A 271 9.53 -23.50 10.52
N LEU A 272 9.56 -22.72 9.46
CA LEU A 272 9.66 -23.19 8.07
C LEU A 272 11.05 -22.82 7.55
N ILE A 273 11.78 -23.80 7.02
CA ILE A 273 13.12 -23.61 6.46
C ILE A 273 13.05 -23.91 4.97
N ASP A 274 13.68 -23.08 4.15
CA ASP A 274 13.75 -23.33 2.71
C ASP A 274 14.58 -24.59 2.40
N PRO A 275 14.38 -25.25 1.25
CA PRO A 275 15.13 -26.45 0.91
C PRO A 275 16.66 -26.25 0.86
N SER A 276 17.13 -25.04 0.54
CA SER A 276 18.55 -24.67 0.55
C SER A 276 19.14 -24.39 1.93
N GLN A 277 18.32 -24.31 2.98
CA GLN A 277 18.72 -23.89 4.33
C GLN A 277 19.43 -22.53 4.36
N THR A 278 19.00 -21.63 3.49
CA THR A 278 19.47 -20.25 3.40
C THR A 278 18.42 -19.24 3.83
N LYS A 279 17.17 -19.67 4.06
CA LYS A 279 16.08 -18.83 4.52
C LYS A 279 15.21 -19.57 5.52
N PHE A 280 14.58 -18.82 6.42
CA PHE A 280 13.52 -19.39 7.25
C PHE A 280 12.48 -18.33 7.63
N VAL A 281 11.32 -18.83 8.05
CA VAL A 281 10.27 -18.07 8.74
C VAL A 281 9.93 -18.81 10.03
N ALA A 282 10.18 -18.19 11.18
CA ALA A 282 9.85 -18.71 12.49
C ALA A 282 8.65 -17.96 13.08
N PHE A 283 7.80 -18.69 13.80
CA PHE A 283 6.55 -18.18 14.35
C PHE A 283 6.59 -18.20 15.87
N PHE A 284 6.16 -17.08 16.46
CA PHE A 284 6.20 -16.84 17.89
C PHE A 284 4.82 -16.41 18.38
N ILE A 285 4.44 -16.86 19.58
CA ILE A 285 3.15 -16.50 20.19
C ILE A 285 3.25 -16.50 21.71
N LYS A 286 2.58 -15.55 22.35
CA LYS A 286 2.43 -15.49 23.81
C LYS A 286 1.11 -14.84 24.20
N GLN A 287 0.77 -15.02 25.47
CA GLN A 287 -0.24 -14.20 26.13
C GLN A 287 0.43 -12.92 26.64
N ALA A 288 0.05 -11.80 26.07
CA ALA A 288 0.46 -10.47 26.50
C ALA A 288 -0.38 -10.03 27.73
N PRO A 289 0.20 -9.21 28.62
CA PRO A 289 -0.56 -8.62 29.71
C PRO A 289 -1.66 -7.70 29.16
N ASN A 290 -2.67 -7.43 29.99
CA ASN A 290 -3.62 -6.34 29.73
C ASN A 290 -2.85 -5.02 29.61
N GLN A 291 -3.08 -4.31 28.51
CA GLN A 291 -2.43 -3.04 28.20
C GLN A 291 -3.37 -2.16 27.37
N ASP A 292 -3.21 -0.84 27.48
CA ASP A 292 -3.93 0.17 26.68
C ASP A 292 -3.14 0.52 25.40
N ILE A 293 -3.80 1.06 24.38
CA ILE A 293 -3.18 1.51 23.13
C ILE A 293 -2.04 2.50 23.36
N LYS A 294 -2.18 3.38 24.37
CA LYS A 294 -1.11 4.33 24.70
C LYS A 294 0.19 3.60 25.02
N GLU A 295 0.11 2.53 25.80
CA GLU A 295 1.28 1.74 26.20
C GLU A 295 1.91 1.02 25.00
N LEU A 296 1.10 0.58 24.02
CA LEU A 296 1.63 0.04 22.76
C LEU A 296 2.38 1.08 21.96
N THR A 297 1.80 2.27 21.75
CA THR A 297 2.41 3.35 20.97
C THR A 297 3.66 3.94 21.62
N GLU A 298 3.76 3.89 22.95
CA GLU A 298 4.92 4.39 23.70
C GLU A 298 6.08 3.37 23.75
N SER A 299 5.78 2.07 23.64
CA SER A 299 6.78 1.01 23.82
C SER A 299 7.86 0.94 22.73
N ASN A 300 7.61 1.48 21.53
CA ASN A 300 8.46 1.38 20.33
C ASN A 300 9.00 -0.04 20.01
N LYS A 301 8.41 -1.08 20.61
CA LYS A 301 8.90 -2.47 20.53
C LYS A 301 8.74 -3.09 19.15
N ASP A 302 7.73 -2.65 18.42
CA ASP A 302 7.40 -3.09 17.09
C ASP A 302 7.14 -1.86 16.22
N ASN A 303 7.79 -1.76 15.06
CA ASN A 303 7.62 -0.62 14.14
C ASN A 303 6.18 -0.51 13.61
N GLN A 304 5.48 -1.64 13.45
CA GLN A 304 4.09 -1.72 13.03
C GLN A 304 3.38 -2.88 13.72
N VAL A 305 2.18 -2.62 14.26
CA VAL A 305 1.38 -3.60 15.00
C VAL A 305 -0.02 -3.67 14.39
N LYS A 306 -0.47 -4.88 14.06
CA LYS A 306 -1.85 -5.15 13.64
C LYS A 306 -2.71 -5.51 14.85
N ILE A 307 -3.89 -4.90 14.98
CA ILE A 307 -4.86 -5.26 16.03
C ILE A 307 -6.13 -5.80 15.36
N ILE A 308 -6.54 -7.01 15.74
CA ILE A 308 -7.75 -7.67 15.24
C ILE A 308 -8.69 -7.96 16.43
N SER A 309 -9.77 -7.19 16.55
CA SER A 309 -10.80 -7.38 17.60
C SER A 309 -12.18 -7.57 16.98
N SER A 310 -13.04 -8.32 17.68
CA SER A 310 -14.45 -8.49 17.28
C SER A 310 -15.34 -7.31 17.66
N LYS A 311 -14.83 -6.33 18.43
CA LYS A 311 -15.60 -5.16 18.89
C LYS A 311 -15.52 -4.06 17.83
N ASP A 312 -16.66 -3.65 17.29
CA ASP A 312 -16.74 -2.49 16.36
C ASP A 312 -16.45 -1.19 17.10
N HIS A 313 -15.37 -0.50 16.73
CA HIS A 313 -14.88 0.66 17.45
C HIS A 313 -15.43 1.95 16.88
N LYS A 314 -16.65 2.32 17.28
CA LYS A 314 -17.08 3.73 17.25
C LYS A 314 -16.32 4.50 18.35
N GLY A 315 -15.03 4.77 18.11
CA GLY A 315 -14.28 5.85 18.76
C GLY A 315 -13.36 5.52 19.95
N SER A 316 -13.16 4.27 20.36
CA SER A 316 -12.14 3.92 21.37
C SER A 316 -11.79 2.43 21.37
N LEU A 317 -10.54 2.10 21.07
CA LEU A 317 -9.91 0.80 21.34
C LEU A 317 -9.55 0.72 22.83
N ALA A 318 -10.55 0.55 23.70
CA ALA A 318 -10.33 0.59 25.15
C ALA A 318 -9.60 -0.66 25.70
N GLU A 319 -9.58 -1.77 24.95
CA GLU A 319 -8.93 -3.02 25.36
C GLU A 319 -8.28 -3.68 24.14
N ILE A 320 -6.96 -3.91 24.22
CA ILE A 320 -6.22 -4.65 23.21
C ILE A 320 -6.36 -6.15 23.48
N PRO A 321 -6.60 -7.00 22.46
CA PRO A 321 -6.59 -8.44 22.63
C PRO A 321 -5.28 -8.97 23.23
N GLN A 322 -5.36 -9.98 24.10
CA GLN A 322 -4.19 -10.47 24.85
C GLN A 322 -3.31 -11.47 24.07
N THR A 323 -3.77 -12.03 22.94
CA THR A 323 -2.91 -12.96 22.19
C THR A 323 -2.03 -12.16 21.25
N TYR A 324 -0.71 -12.26 21.45
CA TYR A 324 0.29 -11.58 20.65
C TYR A 324 1.14 -12.59 19.90
N ALA A 325 1.26 -12.41 18.59
CA ALA A 325 2.09 -13.25 17.73
C ALA A 325 2.88 -12.42 16.71
N TYR A 326 4.01 -12.94 16.28
CA TYR A 326 4.87 -12.33 15.28
C TYR A 326 5.65 -13.41 14.53
N ILE A 327 6.27 -13.02 13.42
CA ILE A 327 7.25 -13.85 12.72
C ILE A 327 8.65 -13.27 12.83
N VAL A 328 9.65 -14.14 12.77
CA VAL A 328 11.03 -13.78 12.48
C VAL A 328 11.40 -14.43 11.15
N LYS A 329 11.73 -13.61 10.17
CA LYS A 329 12.20 -14.06 8.86
C LYS A 329 13.69 -13.80 8.73
N ALA A 330 14.41 -14.66 8.02
CA ALA A 330 15.85 -14.50 7.87
C ALA A 330 16.41 -15.04 6.56
N VAL A 331 17.58 -14.52 6.19
CA VAL A 331 18.38 -14.90 5.03
C VAL A 331 19.83 -15.10 5.43
N LYS A 332 20.47 -16.16 4.93
CA LYS A 332 21.89 -16.47 5.10
C LYS A 332 22.68 -15.92 3.92
N ARG A 333 23.70 -15.08 4.18
CA ARG A 333 24.64 -14.55 3.19
C ARG A 333 26.06 -14.62 3.73
N LYS A 334 26.99 -15.21 2.96
CA LYS A 334 28.42 -15.38 3.33
C LYS A 334 28.60 -15.95 4.74
N ASP A 335 27.85 -17.01 5.06
CA ASP A 335 27.83 -17.67 6.37
C ASP A 335 27.31 -16.87 7.56
N ARG A 336 26.80 -15.66 7.33
CA ARG A 336 26.11 -14.85 8.33
C ARG A 336 24.60 -14.87 8.10
N TRP A 337 23.83 -14.94 9.18
CA TRP A 337 22.38 -14.78 9.15
C TRP A 337 21.97 -13.33 9.38
N TYR A 338 21.03 -12.88 8.58
CA TYR A 338 20.38 -11.58 8.66
C TYR A 338 18.90 -11.83 8.90
N PHE A 339 18.32 -11.22 9.92
CA PHE A 339 16.95 -11.52 10.33
C PHE A 339 16.18 -10.26 10.70
N GLU A 340 14.87 -10.34 10.58
CA GLU A 340 13.95 -9.25 10.88
C GLU A 340 12.70 -9.83 11.57
N LYS A 341 12.21 -9.10 12.58
CA LYS A 341 10.91 -9.35 13.21
C LYS A 341 9.83 -8.60 12.44
N SER A 342 8.75 -9.27 12.05
CA SER A 342 7.64 -8.62 11.33
C SER A 342 6.28 -9.24 11.67
N ASN A 343 5.23 -8.64 11.09
CA ASN A 343 3.83 -9.09 11.20
C ASN A 343 3.32 -9.21 12.65
N ALA A 344 3.83 -8.36 13.55
CA ALA A 344 3.39 -8.31 14.94
C ALA A 344 1.88 -8.04 15.00
N THR A 345 1.13 -8.95 15.62
CA THR A 345 -0.33 -8.94 15.62
C THR A 345 -0.88 -9.26 17.01
N TYR A 346 -1.77 -8.39 17.51
CA TYR A 346 -2.64 -8.66 18.65
C TYR A 346 -4.02 -9.09 18.15
N PHE A 347 -4.51 -10.21 18.65
CA PHE A 347 -5.80 -10.76 18.21
C PHE A 347 -6.49 -11.58 19.30
N GLU A 348 -7.78 -11.81 19.11
CA GLU A 348 -8.60 -12.61 20.02
C GLU A 348 -8.45 -14.10 19.72
N ALA A 349 -8.19 -14.91 20.75
CA ALA A 349 -8.18 -16.36 20.69
C ALA A 349 -8.61 -16.91 22.05
N ASN A 350 -9.42 -17.98 22.07
CA ASN A 350 -9.92 -18.56 23.33
C ASN A 350 -8.85 -19.41 24.03
N SER A 351 -7.78 -19.76 23.33
CA SER A 351 -6.63 -20.51 23.87
C SER A 351 -5.37 -20.24 23.07
N LEU A 352 -4.20 -20.55 23.65
CA LEU A 352 -2.93 -20.44 22.94
C LEU A 352 -2.84 -21.35 21.72
N GLU A 353 -3.42 -22.56 21.78
CA GLU A 353 -3.42 -23.50 20.64
C GLU A 353 -4.30 -23.02 19.49
N GLU A 354 -5.47 -22.46 19.79
CA GLU A 354 -6.29 -21.77 18.80
C GLU A 354 -5.52 -20.58 18.21
N GLY A 355 -4.84 -19.81 19.07
CA GLY A 355 -4.01 -18.68 18.65
C GLY A 355 -2.92 -19.08 17.66
N LYS A 356 -2.22 -20.20 17.92
CA LYS A 356 -1.20 -20.75 17.02
C LYS A 356 -1.76 -21.06 15.64
N ILE A 357 -2.92 -21.73 15.58
CA ILE A 357 -3.57 -22.11 14.32
C ILE A 357 -4.04 -20.86 13.57
N ASN A 358 -4.72 -19.93 14.26
CA ASN A 358 -5.23 -18.70 13.67
C ASN A 358 -4.10 -17.85 13.09
N TYR A 359 -3.02 -17.65 13.84
CA TYR A 359 -1.88 -16.87 13.35
C TYR A 359 -1.11 -17.58 12.24
N PHE A 360 -0.90 -18.90 12.36
CA PHE A 360 -0.22 -19.67 11.31
C PHE A 360 -1.01 -19.69 9.99
N SER A 361 -2.34 -19.59 10.05
CA SER A 361 -3.20 -19.48 8.85
C SER A 361 -2.93 -18.24 7.99
N SER A 362 -2.26 -17.22 8.54
CA SER A 362 -1.82 -16.03 7.78
C SER A 362 -0.88 -16.37 6.62
N LEU A 363 -0.22 -17.54 6.64
CA LEU A 363 0.55 -18.06 5.50
C LEU A 363 -0.29 -18.11 4.20
N ALA A 364 -1.60 -18.34 4.30
CA ALA A 364 -2.48 -18.34 3.14
C ALA A 364 -2.55 -16.97 2.44
N SER A 365 -2.39 -15.87 3.18
CA SER A 365 -2.27 -14.51 2.62
C SER A 365 -0.84 -14.13 2.21
N LEU A 366 0.16 -14.92 2.59
CA LEU A 366 1.58 -14.66 2.30
C LEU A 366 2.08 -15.50 1.11
N ASN A 367 1.22 -15.79 0.13
CA ASN A 367 1.56 -16.55 -1.07
C ASN A 367 2.20 -17.93 -0.82
N PHE A 368 1.93 -18.55 0.34
CA PHE A 368 2.46 -19.86 0.70
C PHE A 368 1.90 -21.00 -0.16
N PHE A 369 0.65 -20.84 -0.63
CA PHE A 369 -0.05 -21.77 -1.50
C PHE A 369 -0.14 -21.22 -2.92
N LYS A 370 -0.11 -22.11 -3.92
CA LYS A 370 -0.44 -21.73 -5.30
C LYS A 370 -1.87 -21.19 -5.37
N GLU A 371 -2.13 -20.34 -6.35
CA GLU A 371 -3.46 -19.80 -6.61
C GLU A 371 -4.48 -20.93 -6.78
N ASN A 372 -5.66 -20.78 -6.16
CA ASN A 372 -6.75 -21.76 -6.20
C ASN A 372 -6.39 -23.20 -5.74
N SER A 373 -5.35 -23.37 -4.93
CA SER A 373 -4.84 -24.69 -4.53
C SER A 373 -4.37 -24.74 -3.06
N THR A 374 -4.17 -25.96 -2.54
CA THR A 374 -3.47 -26.27 -1.28
C THR A 374 -2.02 -26.72 -1.51
N GLU A 375 -1.56 -26.76 -2.76
CA GLU A 375 -0.16 -27.06 -3.06
C GLU A 375 0.76 -25.91 -2.63
N HIS A 376 1.92 -26.26 -2.06
CA HIS A 376 2.96 -25.28 -1.72
C HIS A 376 3.41 -24.52 -2.97
N ASN A 377 3.49 -23.20 -2.84
CA ASN A 377 4.06 -22.33 -3.84
C ASN A 377 5.59 -22.28 -3.67
N SER A 378 6.34 -22.78 -4.65
CA SER A 378 7.80 -22.72 -4.63
C SER A 378 8.34 -21.28 -4.55
N ASP A 379 7.58 -20.34 -5.08
CA ASP A 379 7.99 -18.94 -5.17
C ASP A 379 7.80 -18.20 -3.85
N PHE A 380 7.20 -18.83 -2.82
CA PHE A 380 7.02 -18.27 -1.48
C PHE A 380 8.29 -17.58 -0.94
N TRP A 381 9.45 -18.18 -1.19
CA TRP A 381 10.76 -17.70 -0.74
C TRP A 381 11.34 -16.52 -1.54
N GLU A 382 10.64 -16.09 -2.59
CA GLU A 382 10.98 -14.95 -3.46
C GLU A 382 9.80 -13.95 -3.56
N THR A 383 8.80 -14.06 -2.67
CA THR A 383 7.68 -13.11 -2.54
C THR A 383 8.10 -11.83 -1.80
N GLU A 384 7.16 -10.90 -1.61
CA GLU A 384 7.33 -9.69 -0.78
C GLU A 384 7.88 -9.98 0.62
N LEU A 385 7.61 -11.16 1.19
CA LEU A 385 8.18 -11.54 2.49
C LEU A 385 9.72 -11.54 2.46
N PHE A 386 10.31 -11.90 1.32
CA PHE A 386 11.73 -11.89 1.02
C PHE A 386 12.02 -11.01 -0.20
N ALA A 387 11.46 -9.80 -0.19
CA ALA A 387 11.69 -8.81 -1.23
C ALA A 387 13.19 -8.54 -1.42
N LYS A 388 13.55 -8.21 -2.66
CA LYS A 388 14.90 -7.78 -3.04
C LYS A 388 14.86 -6.31 -3.42
N VAL A 389 15.95 -5.62 -3.14
CA VAL A 389 16.12 -4.22 -3.53
C VAL A 389 16.02 -4.11 -5.04
N VAL A 390 15.04 -3.33 -5.51
CA VAL A 390 14.75 -3.13 -6.93
C VAL A 390 15.63 -2.03 -7.53
N ASP A 391 15.86 -2.13 -8.84
CA ASP A 391 16.51 -1.08 -9.62
C ASP A 391 15.44 -0.05 -10.04
N LEU A 392 15.27 1.00 -9.25
CA LEU A 392 14.24 2.03 -9.48
C LEU A 392 14.35 2.69 -10.86
N LYS A 393 15.54 2.71 -11.49
CA LYS A 393 15.71 3.21 -12.87
C LYS A 393 15.01 2.38 -13.94
N LYS A 394 14.57 1.17 -13.59
CA LYS A 394 13.76 0.30 -14.46
C LYS A 394 12.27 0.40 -14.17
N ASP A 395 11.88 1.20 -13.18
CA ASP A 395 10.48 1.44 -12.88
C ASP A 395 9.83 2.20 -14.05
N PRO A 396 8.66 1.79 -14.55
CA PRO A 396 7.94 2.49 -15.62
C PRO A 396 7.64 3.96 -15.31
N GLU A 397 7.58 4.34 -14.03
CA GLU A 397 7.34 5.72 -13.60
C GLU A 397 8.63 6.51 -13.31
N TRP A 398 9.81 5.95 -13.60
CA TRP A 398 11.09 6.65 -13.41
C TRP A 398 11.15 8.00 -14.13
N ASP A 399 10.67 8.08 -15.38
CA ASP A 399 10.67 9.35 -16.13
C ASP A 399 9.79 10.43 -15.47
N LYS A 400 8.82 10.01 -14.65
CA LYS A 400 7.87 10.89 -13.97
C LYS A 400 8.34 11.30 -12.56
N TYR A 401 8.93 10.36 -11.82
CA TYR A 401 9.24 10.52 -10.39
C TYR A 401 10.71 10.27 -10.04
N GLY A 402 11.48 9.65 -10.92
CA GLY A 402 12.85 9.22 -10.69
C GLY A 402 13.78 10.36 -10.31
N GLU A 403 13.87 11.39 -11.16
CA GLU A 403 14.79 12.53 -10.95
C GLU A 403 14.34 13.50 -9.85
N THR A 404 13.09 13.42 -9.38
CA THR A 404 12.54 14.41 -8.43
C THR A 404 12.23 13.85 -7.05
N ILE A 405 11.88 12.56 -6.95
CA ILE A 405 11.46 11.92 -5.71
C ILE A 405 12.41 10.79 -5.33
N TRP A 406 12.81 9.96 -6.30
CA TRP A 406 13.49 8.69 -6.01
C TRP A 406 15.01 8.73 -6.20
N GLU A 407 15.59 9.83 -6.70
CA GLU A 407 17.01 9.90 -7.04
C GLU A 407 17.92 9.57 -5.84
N SER A 408 17.57 10.09 -4.65
CA SER A 408 18.34 9.86 -3.43
C SER A 408 18.26 8.40 -2.96
N ASP A 409 17.04 7.85 -2.93
CA ASP A 409 16.80 6.45 -2.58
C ASP A 409 17.49 5.52 -3.56
N GLU A 410 17.45 5.83 -4.86
CA GLU A 410 18.14 5.11 -5.92
C GLU A 410 19.65 5.07 -5.64
N LEU A 411 20.28 6.24 -5.43
CA LEU A 411 21.73 6.33 -5.17
C LEU A 411 22.15 5.51 -3.95
N ASN A 412 21.39 5.60 -2.85
CA ASN A 412 21.67 4.88 -1.60
C ASN A 412 21.39 3.38 -1.71
N ASN A 413 20.43 2.98 -2.56
CA ASN A 413 20.05 1.58 -2.76
C ASN A 413 20.88 0.87 -3.83
N ARG A 414 21.51 1.61 -4.73
CA ARG A 414 22.27 1.07 -5.87
C ARG A 414 23.31 0.00 -5.49
N PRO A 415 24.10 0.14 -4.40
CA PRO A 415 25.04 -0.90 -3.98
C PRO A 415 24.38 -2.22 -3.55
N TYR A 416 23.09 -2.20 -3.27
CA TYR A 416 22.32 -3.31 -2.72
C TYR A 416 21.31 -3.91 -3.70
N ILE A 417 21.22 -3.41 -4.93
CA ILE A 417 20.27 -3.93 -5.94
C ILE A 417 20.40 -5.45 -6.10
N GLY A 418 19.28 -6.16 -6.02
CA GLY A 418 19.19 -7.61 -6.11
C GLY A 418 19.53 -8.36 -4.82
N GLU A 419 20.02 -7.69 -3.78
CA GLU A 419 20.12 -8.26 -2.43
C GLU A 419 18.75 -8.27 -1.76
N TYR A 420 18.54 -9.22 -0.84
CA TYR A 420 17.34 -9.25 -0.01
C TYR A 420 17.29 -8.02 0.89
N GLU A 421 16.12 -7.40 1.03
CA GLU A 421 15.97 -6.16 1.80
C GLU A 421 16.42 -6.31 3.26
N ILE A 422 16.15 -7.45 3.90
CA ILE A 422 16.61 -7.77 5.27
C ILE A 422 18.14 -7.63 5.37
N VAL A 423 18.85 -8.13 4.36
CA VAL A 423 20.31 -8.03 4.29
C VAL A 423 20.73 -6.59 4.02
N ALA A 424 20.13 -5.95 3.01
CA ALA A 424 20.46 -4.59 2.62
C ALA A 424 20.24 -3.59 3.77
N ASN A 425 19.11 -3.65 4.47
CA ASN A 425 18.79 -2.81 5.62
C ASN A 425 19.83 -2.96 6.73
N THR A 426 20.23 -4.18 7.06
CA THR A 426 21.29 -4.43 8.06
C THR A 426 22.62 -3.82 7.62
N LEU A 427 23.00 -3.98 6.34
CA LEU A 427 24.25 -3.40 5.82
C LEU A 427 24.23 -1.88 5.79
N ARG A 428 23.07 -1.25 5.54
CA ARG A 428 22.92 0.21 5.61
C ARG A 428 23.13 0.72 7.04
N ILE A 429 22.50 0.09 8.03
CA ILE A 429 22.71 0.42 9.45
C ILE A 429 24.19 0.26 9.84
N GLU A 430 24.82 -0.84 9.42
CA GLU A 430 26.25 -1.05 9.67
C GLU A 430 27.11 0.04 9.01
N ALA A 431 26.80 0.44 7.77
CA ALA A 431 27.49 1.51 7.05
C ALA A 431 27.31 2.87 7.72
N GLU A 432 26.10 3.18 8.22
CA GLU A 432 25.81 4.41 8.98
C GLU A 432 26.61 4.48 10.28
N GLU A 433 26.65 3.40 11.07
CA GLU A 433 27.48 3.32 12.28
C GLU A 433 28.97 3.47 11.97
N GLU A 434 29.39 2.85 10.88
CA GLU A 434 30.74 2.92 10.37
C GLU A 434 31.13 4.35 9.96
N ASN A 435 30.22 5.06 9.29
CA ASN A 435 30.35 6.46 8.92
C ASN A 435 30.41 7.34 10.18
N ALA A 436 29.54 7.13 11.17
CA ALA A 436 29.54 7.87 12.43
C ALA A 436 30.90 7.75 13.16
N LYS A 437 31.45 6.53 13.28
CA LYS A 437 32.80 6.30 13.84
C LYS A 437 33.90 6.99 13.02
N PHE A 438 33.73 7.09 11.71
CA PHE A 438 34.67 7.82 10.85
C PHE A 438 34.65 9.32 11.13
N TYR A 439 33.47 9.91 11.27
CA TYR A 439 33.31 11.32 11.64
C TYR A 439 34.00 11.62 12.97
N GLU A 440 33.75 10.81 14.01
CA GLU A 440 34.36 10.97 15.34
C GLU A 440 35.89 10.98 15.32
N THR A 441 36.51 10.25 14.38
CA THR A 441 37.98 10.16 14.27
C THR A 441 38.59 11.19 13.32
N THR A 442 37.82 11.69 12.35
CA THR A 442 38.34 12.57 11.28
C THR A 442 38.08 14.04 11.56
N GLU A 443 36.92 14.41 12.09
CA GLU A 443 36.58 15.80 12.41
C GLU A 443 37.56 16.47 13.39
N PRO A 444 38.10 15.80 14.43
CA PRO A 444 39.10 16.40 15.30
C PRO A 444 40.38 16.80 14.56
N ARG A 445 40.80 16.04 13.55
CA ARG A 445 42.00 16.36 12.75
C ARG A 445 41.82 17.66 11.96
N TYR A 446 40.66 17.84 11.35
CA TYR A 446 40.30 19.08 10.67
C TYR A 446 40.18 20.24 11.66
N SER A 447 39.54 20.02 12.80
CA SER A 447 39.34 21.05 13.83
C SER A 447 40.66 21.58 14.41
N GLU A 448 41.61 20.69 14.67
CA GLU A 448 42.98 21.06 15.11
C GLU A 448 43.69 21.88 14.03
N PHE A 449 43.62 21.44 12.78
CA PHE A 449 44.20 22.13 11.64
C PHE A 449 43.60 23.52 11.43
N TYR A 450 42.28 23.68 11.50
CA TYR A 450 41.62 24.98 11.37
C TYR A 450 41.99 25.94 12.51
N SER A 451 42.15 25.44 13.73
CA SER A 451 42.64 26.23 14.86
C SER A 451 44.07 26.76 14.61
N LYS A 452 44.93 25.92 14.01
CA LYS A 452 46.28 26.31 13.58
C LYS A 452 46.27 27.32 12.43
N LEU A 453 45.38 27.16 11.45
CA LEU A 453 45.22 28.11 10.35
C LEU A 453 44.79 29.49 10.84
N LYS A 454 43.78 29.56 11.72
CA LYS A 454 43.30 30.83 12.30
C LYS A 454 44.41 31.57 13.06
N SER A 455 45.21 30.85 13.84
CA SER A 455 46.30 31.43 14.62
C SER A 455 47.50 31.86 13.77
N THR A 456 47.83 31.11 12.72
CA THR A 456 48.99 31.39 11.87
C THR A 456 48.68 32.46 10.81
N ASN A 457 47.44 32.48 10.29
CA ASN A 457 47.00 33.35 9.20
C ASN A 457 45.75 34.17 9.58
N PRO A 458 45.76 34.97 10.66
CA PRO A 458 44.55 35.60 11.21
C PRO A 458 43.92 36.65 10.28
N LYS A 459 44.66 37.17 9.30
CA LYS A 459 44.13 38.10 8.30
C LYS A 459 43.23 37.40 7.28
N GLU A 460 43.53 36.15 6.96
CA GLU A 460 42.84 35.36 5.94
C GLU A 460 41.76 34.47 6.56
N PHE A 461 41.95 34.03 7.80
CA PHE A 461 41.05 33.13 8.52
C PHE A 461 40.64 33.73 9.88
N THR A 462 39.82 34.77 9.86
CA THR A 462 39.21 35.33 11.07
C THR A 462 38.10 34.41 11.60
N ASN A 463 37.29 33.84 10.70
CA ASN A 463 36.33 32.79 11.03
C ASN A 463 36.38 31.64 10.03
N ILE A 464 36.01 30.44 10.47
CA ILE A 464 35.88 29.23 9.64
C ILE A 464 34.58 28.54 10.08
N SER A 465 33.64 28.44 9.14
CA SER A 465 32.45 27.60 9.26
C SER A 465 32.66 26.34 8.43
N VAL A 466 32.36 25.16 8.99
CA VAL A 466 32.59 23.86 8.35
C VAL A 466 31.28 23.25 7.89
N HIS A 467 31.31 22.46 6.81
CA HIS A 467 30.20 21.64 6.36
C HIS A 467 30.48 20.14 6.61
N SER A 468 29.49 19.28 6.36
CA SER A 468 29.67 17.81 6.39
C SER A 468 30.84 17.34 5.53
N LEU A 469 31.54 16.31 6.00
CA LEU A 469 32.63 15.66 5.28
C LEU A 469 32.09 14.95 4.02
N VAL A 470 32.89 14.93 2.96
CA VAL A 470 32.61 14.20 1.72
C VAL A 470 33.70 13.15 1.51
N PHE A 471 33.32 11.88 1.47
CA PHE A 471 34.26 10.76 1.37
C PHE A 471 33.61 9.53 0.70
N PRO A 472 34.41 8.64 0.08
CA PRO A 472 33.94 7.35 -0.42
C PRO A 472 33.82 6.32 0.71
N ILE A 473 33.09 5.22 0.45
CA ILE A 473 32.92 4.09 1.38
C ILE A 473 34.27 3.54 1.88
N ASP A 474 35.29 3.48 1.02
CA ASP A 474 36.61 2.94 1.40
C ASP A 474 37.47 3.90 2.24
N ARG A 475 36.99 5.14 2.43
CA ARG A 475 37.62 6.20 3.22
C ARG A 475 39.05 6.49 2.79
N SER A 476 39.38 6.24 1.53
CA SER A 476 40.72 6.49 0.97
C SER A 476 41.09 7.97 0.97
N VAL A 477 40.09 8.85 0.95
CA VAL A 477 40.24 10.30 0.90
C VAL A 477 39.02 10.97 1.54
N THR A 478 39.20 12.16 2.09
CA THR A 478 38.12 12.96 2.66
C THR A 478 38.28 14.40 2.26
N ILE A 479 37.19 15.04 1.86
CA ILE A 479 37.09 16.47 1.61
C ILE A 479 36.26 17.08 2.74
N ASN A 480 36.71 18.20 3.30
CA ASN A 480 35.91 19.05 4.16
C ASN A 480 35.74 20.43 3.50
N PRO A 481 34.52 20.77 3.05
CA PRO A 481 34.18 22.12 2.60
C PRO A 481 34.12 23.09 3.78
N ILE A 482 34.70 24.27 3.61
CA ILE A 482 34.63 25.34 4.60
C ILE A 482 34.28 26.68 3.97
N LEU A 483 33.66 27.54 4.77
CA LEU A 483 33.52 28.96 4.50
C LEU A 483 34.51 29.74 5.36
N ALA A 484 35.56 30.28 4.73
CA ALA A 484 36.58 31.08 5.41
C ALA A 484 36.22 32.57 5.33
N THR A 485 36.20 33.26 6.46
CA THR A 485 35.98 34.72 6.55
C THR A 485 37.30 35.43 6.82
N ASP A 486 37.65 36.38 5.96
CA ASP A 486 38.84 37.22 6.15
C ASP A 486 38.59 38.40 7.11
N ASN A 487 39.64 39.18 7.41
CA ASN A 487 39.55 40.32 8.31
C ASN A 487 38.76 41.52 7.76
N LYS A 488 38.33 41.48 6.50
CA LYS A 488 37.45 42.45 5.86
C LYS A 488 36.00 41.94 5.81
N GLY A 489 35.74 40.74 6.32
CA GLY A 489 34.42 40.10 6.30
C GLY A 489 34.10 39.40 4.97
N LYS A 490 35.06 39.29 4.05
CA LYS A 490 34.87 38.54 2.79
C LYS A 490 34.85 37.05 3.09
N LYS A 491 33.78 36.38 2.68
CA LYS A 491 33.57 34.94 2.89
C LYS A 491 33.90 34.18 1.60
N THR A 492 34.75 33.17 1.71
CA THR A 492 35.25 32.42 0.55
C THR A 492 35.13 30.92 0.79
N LEU A 493 34.52 30.21 -0.15
CA LEU A 493 34.41 28.75 -0.11
C LEU A 493 35.76 28.11 -0.47
N ARG A 494 36.22 27.18 0.37
CA ARG A 494 37.47 26.42 0.20
C ARG A 494 37.26 24.96 0.58
N TYR A 495 38.16 24.10 0.11
CA TYR A 495 38.09 22.66 0.34
C TYR A 495 39.41 22.12 0.84
N TYR A 496 39.36 21.38 1.94
CA TYR A 496 40.55 20.77 2.54
C TYR A 496 40.47 19.25 2.52
N VAL A 497 41.57 18.61 2.15
CA VAL A 497 41.63 17.19 1.83
C VAL A 497 42.59 16.45 2.75
N ILE A 498 42.12 15.35 3.31
CA ILE A 498 42.95 14.35 3.96
C ILE A 498 42.99 13.13 3.04
N VAL A 499 44.19 12.68 2.68
CA VAL A 499 44.39 11.39 2.01
C VAL A 499 44.75 10.36 3.08
N ASN A 500 44.06 9.22 3.08
CA ASN A 500 44.29 8.17 4.07
C ASN A 500 45.73 7.65 4.00
N GLY A 501 46.34 7.44 5.18
CA GLY A 501 47.77 7.12 5.30
C GLY A 501 48.71 8.33 5.23
N SER A 502 48.23 9.54 4.93
CA SER A 502 49.00 10.78 5.04
C SER A 502 48.74 11.51 6.36
N SER A 503 49.81 12.08 6.94
CA SER A 503 49.70 13.03 8.05
C SER A 503 49.35 14.43 7.60
N ASP A 504 49.48 14.72 6.30
CA ASP A 504 49.31 16.06 5.73
C ASP A 504 47.84 16.36 5.41
N ILE A 505 47.48 17.64 5.50
CA ILE A 505 46.22 18.19 4.99
C ILE A 505 46.55 19.06 3.78
N TYR A 506 45.78 18.90 2.72
CA TYR A 506 45.98 19.61 1.46
C TYR A 506 44.82 20.58 1.20
N GLU A 507 45.09 21.69 0.52
CA GLU A 507 44.03 22.49 -0.11
C GLU A 507 43.73 21.94 -1.50
N TRP A 508 42.45 21.68 -1.79
CA TRP A 508 42.03 21.27 -3.12
C TRP A 508 41.77 22.48 -4.01
N THR A 509 42.60 22.62 -5.04
CA THR A 509 42.69 23.82 -5.89
C THR A 509 42.05 23.66 -7.26
N TYR A 510 41.31 22.56 -7.47
CA TYR A 510 40.58 22.34 -8.71
C TYR A 510 39.55 23.46 -8.95
N PHE A 511 38.80 23.82 -7.91
CA PHE A 511 37.96 25.01 -7.91
C PHE A 511 38.74 26.22 -7.41
N GLN A 512 38.59 27.34 -8.11
CA GLN A 512 39.09 28.61 -7.60
C GLN A 512 38.22 29.08 -6.44
N PRO A 513 38.80 29.71 -5.39
CA PRO A 513 38.04 30.17 -4.25
C PRO A 513 36.92 31.13 -4.68
N LYS A 514 35.66 30.79 -4.37
CA LYS A 514 34.46 31.54 -4.76
C LYS A 514 33.97 32.37 -3.58
N GLU A 515 33.67 33.64 -3.81
CA GLU A 515 33.06 34.50 -2.81
C GLU A 515 31.59 34.15 -2.63
N ILE A 516 31.19 33.89 -1.38
CA ILE A 516 29.81 33.50 -1.04
C ILE A 516 29.21 34.60 -0.14
N PRO A 517 28.10 35.24 -0.53
CA PRO A 517 27.52 36.34 0.24
C PRO A 517 26.84 35.87 1.53
N GLU A 518 26.32 34.65 1.53
CA GLU A 518 25.51 34.08 2.62
C GLU A 518 26.32 33.15 3.54
N ASP A 519 25.83 32.93 4.76
CA ASP A 519 26.44 31.99 5.72
C ASP A 519 26.07 30.53 5.42
N GLU A 520 24.95 30.30 4.75
CA GLU A 520 24.55 28.99 4.25
C GLU A 520 25.21 28.73 2.89
N PHE A 521 26.15 27.77 2.84
CA PHE A 521 26.95 27.50 1.64
C PHE A 521 26.83 26.07 1.12
N GLY A 522 25.98 25.24 1.74
CA GLY A 522 25.78 23.83 1.35
C GLY A 522 25.36 23.67 -0.12
N ASN A 523 24.41 24.49 -0.59
CA ASN A 523 23.97 24.46 -2.00
C ASN A 523 25.11 24.78 -2.97
N GLN A 524 26.03 25.67 -2.58
CA GLN A 524 27.19 26.01 -3.42
C GLN A 524 28.21 24.87 -3.47
N VAL A 525 28.32 24.08 -2.39
CA VAL A 525 29.10 22.85 -2.40
C VAL A 525 28.48 21.82 -3.33
N ILE A 526 27.16 21.62 -3.26
CA ILE A 526 26.43 20.72 -4.18
C ILE A 526 26.62 21.16 -5.62
N GLU A 527 26.47 22.45 -5.95
CA GLU A 527 26.66 22.96 -7.32
C GLU A 527 28.09 22.71 -7.83
N GLN A 528 29.12 22.97 -7.01
CA GLN A 528 30.51 22.77 -7.43
C GLN A 528 30.85 21.30 -7.60
N ILE A 529 30.62 20.47 -6.58
CA ILE A 529 30.92 19.03 -6.66
C ILE A 529 30.02 18.34 -7.70
N GLY A 530 28.74 18.70 -7.74
CA GLY A 530 27.74 18.21 -8.69
C GLY A 530 28.07 18.48 -10.16
N SER A 531 28.90 19.49 -10.45
CA SER A 531 29.41 19.72 -11.82
C SER A 531 30.39 18.64 -12.31
N LEU A 532 30.89 17.79 -11.40
CA LEU A 532 31.87 16.73 -11.69
C LEU A 532 31.34 15.31 -11.46
N THR A 533 30.22 15.16 -10.74
CA THR A 533 29.64 13.86 -10.34
C THR A 533 28.15 14.03 -10.04
N ASN A 534 27.36 12.96 -10.22
CA ASN A 534 25.95 12.94 -9.81
C ASN A 534 25.86 12.59 -8.32
N TRP A 535 26.18 13.56 -7.45
CA TRP A 535 26.12 13.42 -6.00
C TRP A 535 25.64 14.71 -5.33
N ASN A 536 24.89 14.54 -4.25
CA ASN A 536 24.52 15.61 -3.34
C ASN A 536 24.47 15.06 -1.88
N PHE A 537 24.19 15.91 -0.89
CA PHE A 537 24.21 15.54 0.53
C PHE A 537 23.09 14.57 0.99
N SER A 538 22.18 14.14 0.11
CA SER A 538 21.23 13.06 0.39
C SER A 538 21.86 11.66 0.30
N ALA A 539 23.04 11.55 -0.31
CA ALA A 539 23.80 10.31 -0.35
C ALA A 539 24.89 10.29 0.73
N ASP A 540 24.92 9.23 1.54
CA ASP A 540 25.80 9.12 2.72
C ASP A 540 27.29 9.20 2.37
N ASN A 541 27.66 8.70 1.18
CA ASN A 541 29.02 8.66 0.69
C ASN A 541 29.06 9.05 -0.80
N LEU A 542 30.16 9.66 -1.23
CA LEU A 542 30.42 9.94 -2.64
C LEU A 542 31.22 8.78 -3.25
N ASN A 543 30.53 7.84 -3.91
CA ASN A 543 31.13 6.60 -4.45
C ASN A 543 31.39 6.67 -5.96
N ASP A 544 32.03 7.74 -6.43
CA ASP A 544 32.42 7.91 -7.83
C ASP A 544 33.95 7.82 -7.98
N SER A 545 34.41 6.66 -8.47
CA SER A 545 35.84 6.43 -8.68
C SER A 545 36.47 7.34 -9.74
N GLU A 546 35.69 7.78 -10.73
CA GLU A 546 36.17 8.71 -11.74
C GLU A 546 36.40 10.08 -11.11
N PHE A 547 35.44 10.54 -10.30
CA PHE A 547 35.54 11.79 -9.56
C PHE A 547 36.83 11.85 -8.73
N TRP A 548 37.03 10.83 -7.88
CA TRP A 548 38.17 10.79 -6.98
C TRP A 548 39.50 10.73 -7.73
N ASN A 549 39.61 9.89 -8.76
CA ASN A 549 40.86 9.68 -9.48
C ASN A 549 41.23 10.83 -10.42
N ASN A 550 40.24 11.46 -11.06
CA ASN A 550 40.49 12.47 -12.10
C ASN A 550 40.49 13.90 -11.57
N TYR A 551 39.72 14.22 -10.53
CA TYR A 551 39.55 15.60 -10.06
C TYR A 551 40.18 15.87 -8.70
N VAL A 552 40.36 14.85 -7.86
CA VAL A 552 40.93 15.01 -6.50
C VAL A 552 42.36 14.44 -6.42
N LEU A 553 42.52 13.15 -6.67
CA LEU A 553 43.76 12.39 -6.43
C LEU A 553 44.67 12.28 -7.66
N LYS A 554 44.35 12.98 -8.75
CA LYS A 554 45.14 12.94 -9.99
C LYS A 554 46.61 13.30 -9.71
N LYS A 555 47.53 12.46 -10.19
CA LYS A 555 48.97 12.69 -10.07
C LYS A 555 49.64 12.90 -11.43
N ALA A 556 50.65 13.76 -11.46
CA ALA A 556 51.60 13.89 -12.55
C ALA A 556 53.02 13.82 -11.95
N ASN A 557 53.83 12.87 -12.40
CA ASN A 557 55.18 12.61 -11.85
C ASN A 557 55.18 12.43 -10.33
N ASP A 558 54.28 11.58 -9.81
CA ASP A 558 54.08 11.28 -8.39
C ASP A 558 53.65 12.46 -7.49
N VAL A 559 53.40 13.63 -8.05
CA VAL A 559 52.88 14.82 -7.34
C VAL A 559 51.40 15.00 -7.66
N TYR A 560 50.59 15.34 -6.66
CA TYR A 560 49.19 15.66 -6.86
C TYR A 560 49.02 16.91 -7.71
N VAL A 561 48.17 16.84 -8.73
CA VAL A 561 47.93 17.94 -9.68
C VAL A 561 47.11 19.06 -9.04
N TYR A 562 46.14 18.69 -8.18
CA TYR A 562 45.16 19.62 -7.63
C TYR A 562 45.24 19.76 -6.10
N LEU A 563 46.16 19.07 -5.43
CA LEU A 563 46.30 19.12 -3.98
C LEU A 563 47.60 19.85 -3.59
N ASN A 564 47.44 21.01 -2.97
CA ASN A 564 48.56 21.78 -2.44
C ASN A 564 48.76 21.47 -0.96
N LYS A 565 49.97 20.99 -0.61
CA LYS A 565 50.34 20.73 0.78
C LYS A 565 50.50 22.06 1.54
N LEU A 566 49.93 22.13 2.74
CA LEU A 566 49.97 23.32 3.60
C LEU A 566 50.89 23.18 4.82
#